data_AF-A0A8H5HM91-F1
#
_entry.id   AF-A0A8H5HM91-F1
#
_cell.length_a   1.000
_cell.length_b   1.000
_cell.length_c   1.000
_cell.angle_alpha   90.00
_cell.angle_beta   90.00
_cell.angle_gamma   90.00
#
_symmetry.space_group_name_H-M   'P 1'
#
loop_
_entity.id
_entity.type
_entity.pdbx_description
1 polymer ?
#
loop_
_entity_poly.entity_id
_entity_poly.type
_entity_poly.pdbx_seq_one_letter_code
_entity_poly.pdbx_strand_id
1 'polypeptide(L)'
;MKFVNALKRTSDDLGPVQSTPPKRRKIFTQFVSVGISPSDVLVAQTSATAPEDGTIAYRRDPIYYFDDGDIIVQAETTLFRVHAGNLVKLGGIFEELLSLPQPTGTDDAGYIDGVPVCPLFGTAPRDVRYLMAYAYGKISPKITTAQIFDSLHWNSAVSLLHLSHMFDLVDVRREVIDAFEVVFPCKLGLTIAFPALAGIKKQDRGLFARVYPLQAINLFQRYSLHAFMPMAYYRAAQLDITDIVSGVICSDGSRTTIRATDVIKVLQGRELLRRSRRNVLLCYFNDLVKNNDSNEPEPPSLECLDIPSRSTGLTCAQYVVKLALDFNSSGYLDTKTDALSILPPKAHDIFKSNFCSFCFKGAVNQMASGLGRNWDKLPSYFGLKDWEKVLEAQKLEDKRYED
;
A
#
# COMPACT_ATOMS: atom_id res chain seq x y z
N MET A 1 2.22 -33.42 -5.65
CA MET A 1 2.13 -32.94 -4.24
C MET A 1 3.36 -32.17 -3.71
N LYS A 2 4.61 -32.68 -3.74
CA LYS A 2 5.78 -31.99 -3.12
C LYS A 2 6.04 -30.57 -3.67
N PHE A 3 5.91 -30.38 -4.98
CA PHE A 3 6.09 -29.07 -5.65
C PHE A 3 5.00 -28.07 -5.25
N VAL A 4 3.74 -28.48 -5.28
CA VAL A 4 2.61 -27.67 -4.81
C VAL A 4 2.80 -27.27 -3.35
N ASN A 5 3.24 -28.19 -2.50
CA ASN A 5 3.50 -27.88 -1.09
C ASN A 5 4.63 -26.86 -0.94
N ALA A 6 5.64 -26.86 -1.83
CA ALA A 6 6.66 -25.82 -1.88
C ALA A 6 6.12 -24.46 -2.38
N LEU A 7 5.22 -24.46 -3.37
CA LEU A 7 4.51 -23.25 -3.84
C LEU A 7 3.53 -22.68 -2.80
N LYS A 8 2.85 -23.56 -2.04
CA LYS A 8 1.98 -23.17 -0.93
C LYS A 8 2.81 -22.55 0.18
N ARG A 9 3.87 -23.23 0.66
CA ARG A 9 4.82 -22.68 1.66
C ARG A 9 5.43 -21.33 1.25
N THR A 10 5.86 -21.18 -0.01
CA THR A 10 6.44 -19.92 -0.51
C THR A 10 5.42 -18.81 -0.73
N SER A 11 4.13 -19.15 -0.82
CA SER A 11 3.02 -18.20 -0.85
C SER A 11 2.46 -17.90 0.53
N ASP A 12 2.54 -18.83 1.46
CA ASP A 12 2.23 -18.62 2.87
C ASP A 12 3.34 -17.75 3.49
N ASP A 13 4.58 -17.82 2.95
CA ASP A 13 5.68 -16.86 3.17
C ASP A 13 5.44 -15.46 2.54
N LEU A 14 4.36 -15.27 1.76
CA LEU A 14 3.85 -13.95 1.37
C LEU A 14 2.83 -13.39 2.39
N GLY A 15 2.59 -14.11 3.49
CA GLY A 15 2.24 -13.53 4.80
C GLY A 15 3.50 -12.94 5.48
N PRO A 16 3.36 -12.05 6.48
CA PRO A 16 4.29 -10.95 6.72
C PRO A 16 5.76 -11.39 6.73
N VAL A 17 6.53 -10.77 5.82
CA VAL A 17 7.98 -10.90 5.63
C VAL A 17 8.69 -11.29 6.93
N GLN A 18 9.06 -12.57 7.05
CA GLN A 18 10.05 -13.01 8.03
C GLN A 18 11.44 -12.68 7.47
N SER A 19 11.97 -11.51 7.85
CA SER A 19 13.35 -11.15 7.57
C SER A 19 14.28 -11.87 8.56
N THR A 20 15.02 -12.88 8.10
CA THR A 20 16.24 -13.33 8.79
C THR A 20 17.40 -12.41 8.40
N PRO A 21 18.13 -11.81 9.36
CA PRO A 21 19.21 -10.87 9.03
C PRO A 21 20.48 -11.61 8.56
N PRO A 22 21.16 -11.16 7.49
CA PRO A 22 22.50 -11.65 7.18
C PRO A 22 23.52 -11.10 8.19
N LYS A 23 24.53 -11.91 8.51
CA LYS A 23 25.60 -11.61 9.48
C LYS A 23 26.37 -10.34 9.05
N ARG A 24 26.36 -9.30 9.90
CA ARG A 24 27.09 -8.03 9.72
C ARG A 24 28.61 -8.27 9.67
N ARG A 25 29.26 -7.84 8.58
CA ARG A 25 30.67 -7.42 8.61
C ARG A 25 30.72 -5.96 9.10
N LYS A 26 31.52 -5.70 10.14
CA LYS A 26 31.73 -4.36 10.71
C LYS A 26 32.57 -3.53 9.74
N ILE A 27 32.04 -2.39 9.29
CA ILE A 27 32.85 -1.26 8.83
C ILE A 27 32.48 -0.10 9.76
N PHE A 28 33.50 0.43 10.43
CA PHE A 28 33.41 1.52 11.38
C PHE A 28 33.40 2.84 10.61
N THR A 29 32.40 3.68 10.82
CA THR A 29 32.48 5.10 10.46
C THR A 29 31.61 5.87 11.44
N GLN A 30 32.27 6.81 12.11
CA GLN A 30 31.81 7.49 13.30
C GLN A 30 31.21 8.83 12.88
N PHE A 31 29.90 9.00 13.06
CA PHE A 31 29.25 10.31 13.02
C PHE A 31 28.27 10.40 14.19
N VAL A 32 28.53 11.37 15.06
CA VAL A 32 27.65 11.79 16.14
C VAL A 32 26.51 12.59 15.52
N SER A 33 25.31 12.03 15.51
CA SER A 33 24.07 12.73 15.22
C SER A 33 23.02 12.25 16.21
N VAL A 34 22.33 13.19 16.84
CA VAL A 34 21.29 12.94 17.85
C VAL A 34 20.16 12.17 17.16
N GLY A 35 20.12 10.86 17.43
CA GLY A 35 19.19 9.93 16.79
C GLY A 35 17.82 9.97 17.48
N ILE A 36 16.82 10.42 16.74
CA ILE A 36 15.41 10.11 17.04
C ILE A 36 14.95 9.18 15.91
N SER A 37 14.47 7.99 16.27
CA SER A 37 13.96 7.00 15.32
C SER A 37 12.55 7.38 14.88
N PRO A 38 12.13 7.11 13.63
CA PRO A 38 10.74 7.33 13.18
C PRO A 38 9.68 6.59 14.04
N SER A 39 10.11 5.55 14.78
CA SER A 39 9.23 4.82 15.71
C SER A 39 8.95 5.57 17.02
N ASP A 40 9.75 6.58 17.37
CA ASP A 40 9.64 7.33 18.63
C ASP A 40 8.54 8.39 18.60
N VAL A 41 7.94 8.64 17.43
CA VAL A 41 6.79 9.56 17.24
C VAL A 41 5.50 9.02 17.89
N LEU A 42 5.48 7.76 18.33
CA LEU A 42 4.25 7.00 18.62
C LEU A 42 4.01 6.60 20.08
N VAL A 43 4.65 7.23 21.08
CA VAL A 43 4.37 6.92 22.49
C VAL A 43 4.20 8.18 23.33
N ALA A 44 2.98 8.72 23.31
CA ALA A 44 2.49 9.59 24.38
C ALA A 44 0.97 9.35 24.56
N GLN A 45 0.62 8.20 25.15
CA GLN A 45 -0.70 8.02 25.77
C GLN A 45 -0.52 8.20 27.27
N THR A 46 -1.20 9.20 27.85
CA THR A 46 -1.43 9.22 29.29
C THR A 46 -2.83 9.74 29.58
N SER A 47 -3.50 9.00 30.44
CA SER A 47 -4.87 9.10 30.93
C SER A 47 -5.21 10.50 31.45
N ALA A 48 -6.34 11.03 31.02
CA ALA A 48 -6.90 12.29 31.54
C ALA A 48 -7.84 11.99 32.72
N THR A 49 -7.48 12.46 33.90
CA THR A 49 -8.45 12.80 34.96
C THR A 49 -9.01 14.19 34.66
N ALA A 50 -10.34 14.33 34.71
CA ALA A 50 -11.04 15.58 34.41
C ALA A 50 -10.72 16.67 35.45
N PRO A 51 -10.42 17.91 35.04
CA PRO A 51 -10.37 19.05 35.95
C PRO A 51 -11.78 19.63 36.17
N GLU A 52 -12.13 19.85 37.43
CA GLU A 52 -13.24 20.69 37.88
C GLU A 52 -12.79 22.16 37.85
N ASP A 53 -12.79 22.77 36.67
CA ASP A 53 -13.07 24.20 36.47
C ASP A 53 -13.14 24.43 34.96
N GLY A 54 -13.97 25.38 34.50
CA GLY A 54 -14.20 25.65 33.06
C GLY A 54 -12.99 26.14 32.25
N THR A 55 -11.77 25.96 32.75
CA THR A 55 -10.51 26.34 32.11
C THR A 55 -10.00 25.14 31.29
N ILE A 56 -10.02 25.25 29.95
CA ILE A 56 -9.49 24.22 29.06
C ILE A 56 -7.98 24.07 29.34
N ALA A 57 -7.58 22.94 29.92
CA ALA A 57 -6.17 22.65 30.17
C ALA A 57 -5.45 22.32 28.86
N TYR A 58 -4.70 23.28 28.34
CA TYR A 58 -3.83 23.08 27.19
C TYR A 58 -2.61 22.22 27.54
N ARG A 59 -2.19 21.38 26.59
CA ARG A 59 -1.00 20.53 26.70
C ARG A 59 0.00 20.86 25.61
N ARG A 60 1.26 21.05 25.98
CA ARG A 60 2.38 21.21 25.05
C ARG A 60 2.71 19.86 24.39
N ASP A 61 2.87 19.84 23.07
CA ASP A 61 3.36 18.65 22.37
C ASP A 61 4.79 18.33 22.81
N PRO A 62 5.13 17.07 23.13
CA PRO A 62 6.45 16.73 23.65
C PRO A 62 7.58 16.78 22.61
N ILE A 63 7.25 16.87 21.31
CA ILE A 63 8.24 16.81 20.21
C ILE A 63 8.33 18.17 19.50
N TYR A 64 7.18 18.79 19.22
CA TYR A 64 7.08 20.01 18.43
C TYR A 64 6.58 21.19 19.27
N TYR A 65 7.33 21.48 20.34
CA TYR A 65 7.17 22.69 21.14
C TYR A 65 8.55 23.29 21.40
N PHE A 66 8.96 24.20 20.53
CA PHE A 66 10.30 24.81 20.55
C PHE A 66 10.29 26.14 21.30
N ASP A 67 11.32 26.37 22.11
CA ASP A 67 11.47 27.61 22.89
C ASP A 67 11.69 28.85 22.01
N ASP A 68 12.23 28.66 20.80
CA ASP A 68 12.46 29.67 19.77
C ASP A 68 11.35 29.76 18.72
N GLY A 69 10.28 28.98 18.85
CA GLY A 69 9.14 29.04 17.92
C GLY A 69 8.40 30.37 17.99
N ASP A 70 8.06 30.90 16.82
CA ASP A 70 7.43 32.22 16.59
C ASP A 70 5.91 32.12 16.31
N ILE A 71 5.36 30.90 16.29
CA ILE A 71 3.92 30.65 16.20
C ILE A 71 3.51 29.40 16.98
N ILE A 72 2.31 29.43 17.58
CA ILE A 72 1.69 28.26 18.21
C ILE A 72 0.56 27.76 17.33
N VAL A 73 0.72 26.58 16.75
CA VAL A 73 -0.37 25.85 16.10
C VAL A 73 -1.16 25.10 17.17
N GLN A 74 -2.46 25.35 17.26
CA GLN A 74 -3.34 24.67 18.22
C GLN A 74 -4.22 23.64 17.50
N ALA A 75 -4.19 22.40 17.96
CA ALA A 75 -5.13 21.35 17.55
C ALA A 75 -5.82 20.77 18.79
N GLU A 76 -7.14 20.89 18.86
CA GLU A 76 -7.90 20.58 20.08
C GLU A 76 -7.28 21.30 21.30
N THR A 77 -6.85 20.55 22.31
CA THR A 77 -6.15 21.05 23.51
C THR A 77 -4.63 20.93 23.42
N THR A 78 -4.08 20.48 22.28
CA THR A 78 -2.63 20.30 22.10
C THR A 78 -2.02 21.51 21.39
N LEU A 79 -0.93 22.04 21.94
CA LEU A 79 -0.18 23.18 21.44
C LEU A 79 1.12 22.71 20.79
N PHE A 80 1.39 23.21 19.58
CA PHE A 80 2.60 22.97 18.82
C PHE A 80 3.30 24.31 18.61
N ARG A 81 4.34 24.61 19.39
CA ARG A 81 5.13 25.84 19.23
C ARG A 81 6.21 25.59 18.17
N VAL A 82 6.05 26.19 17.00
CA VAL A 82 6.81 25.89 15.78
C VAL A 82 7.27 27.16 15.08
N HIS A 83 7.96 27.00 13.96
CA HIS A 83 8.46 28.11 13.13
C HIS A 83 7.52 28.38 11.96
N ALA A 84 6.99 29.59 11.87
CA ALA A 84 6.09 30.06 10.82
C ALA A 84 6.70 29.84 9.43
N GLY A 85 8.01 30.06 9.27
CA GLY A 85 8.71 29.81 8.01
C GLY A 85 8.64 28.35 7.52
N ASN A 86 8.46 27.36 8.40
CA ASN A 86 8.24 25.97 7.98
C ASN A 86 6.78 25.69 7.60
N LEU A 87 5.83 26.45 8.15
CA LEU A 87 4.42 26.38 7.75
C LEU A 87 4.21 27.03 6.38
N VAL A 88 4.83 28.20 6.13
CA VAL A 88 4.80 28.88 4.83
C VAL A 88 5.28 27.94 3.71
N LYS A 89 6.35 27.16 3.93
CA LYS A 89 6.85 26.17 2.96
C LYS A 89 5.85 25.06 2.61
N LEU A 90 4.81 24.85 3.41
CA LEU A 90 3.77 23.87 3.10
C LEU A 90 2.79 24.37 2.03
N GLY A 91 2.79 25.68 1.73
CA GLY A 91 1.86 26.29 0.78
C GLY A 91 0.43 26.43 1.31
N GLY A 92 -0.50 26.68 0.39
CA GLY A 92 -1.94 26.71 0.65
C GLY A 92 -2.33 27.77 1.67
N ILE A 93 -3.25 27.42 2.57
CA ILE A 93 -3.79 28.34 3.58
C ILE A 93 -2.71 28.94 4.49
N PHE A 94 -1.56 28.28 4.67
CA PHE A 94 -0.50 28.78 5.56
C PHE A 94 0.24 29.97 4.97
N GLU A 95 0.40 30.05 3.65
CA GLU A 95 0.97 31.24 3.01
C GLU A 95 0.04 32.44 3.18
N GLU A 96 -1.26 32.24 2.92
CA GLU A 96 -2.26 33.29 3.05
C GLU A 96 -2.39 33.75 4.51
N LEU A 97 -2.60 32.82 5.44
CA LEU A 97 -2.84 33.14 6.85
C LEU A 97 -1.67 33.88 7.49
N LEU A 98 -0.43 33.54 7.12
CA LEU A 98 0.78 34.15 7.68
C LEU A 98 1.20 35.43 6.93
N SER A 99 0.61 35.69 5.75
CA SER A 99 0.79 36.97 5.04
C SER A 99 -0.09 38.09 5.59
N LEU A 100 -1.17 37.75 6.30
CA LEU A 100 -2.09 38.73 6.87
C LEU A 100 -1.44 39.51 8.02
N PRO A 101 -1.75 40.82 8.18
CA PRO A 101 -1.32 41.57 9.34
C PRO A 101 -1.87 40.91 10.61
N GLN A 102 -0.98 40.52 11.54
CA GLN A 102 -1.43 39.98 12.82
C GLN A 102 -2.21 41.05 13.58
N PRO A 103 -3.31 40.69 14.26
CA PRO A 103 -4.12 41.65 15.01
C PRO A 103 -3.25 42.35 16.06
N THR A 104 -3.14 43.68 15.95
CA THR A 104 -2.30 44.54 16.79
C THR A 104 -2.98 44.93 18.11
N GLY A 105 -3.91 44.11 18.61
CA GLY A 105 -4.69 44.38 19.81
C GLY A 105 -4.11 43.72 21.06
N THR A 106 -4.11 44.45 22.18
CA THR A 106 -3.73 44.00 23.53
C THR A 106 -4.69 42.98 24.16
N ASP A 107 -5.60 42.40 23.39
CA ASP A 107 -6.48 41.36 23.88
C ASP A 107 -5.70 40.04 23.84
N ASP A 108 -5.29 39.55 25.01
CA ASP A 108 -4.56 38.28 25.24
C ASP A 108 -5.24 37.03 24.64
N ALA A 109 -6.44 37.16 24.05
CA ALA A 109 -7.22 36.08 23.47
C ALA A 109 -6.58 35.41 22.23
N GLY A 110 -5.57 36.03 21.61
CA GLY A 110 -4.88 35.51 20.41
C GLY A 110 -3.45 35.02 20.63
N TYR A 111 -2.92 35.13 21.86
CA TYR A 111 -1.53 34.86 22.18
C TYR A 111 -1.42 33.87 23.36
N ILE A 112 -0.44 32.98 23.31
CA ILE A 112 -0.04 32.15 24.44
C ILE A 112 1.45 32.37 24.65
N ASP A 113 1.84 32.71 25.88
CA ASP A 113 3.23 33.02 26.24
C ASP A 113 3.86 34.13 25.34
N GLY A 114 3.05 35.10 24.89
CA GLY A 114 3.48 36.18 23.98
C GLY A 114 3.69 35.74 22.52
N VAL A 115 3.30 34.51 22.16
CA VAL A 115 3.42 33.95 20.81
C VAL A 115 2.03 33.83 20.18
N PRO A 116 1.84 34.27 18.92
CA PRO A 116 0.54 34.22 18.26
C PRO A 116 0.06 32.77 18.11
N VAL A 117 -1.24 32.55 18.33
CA VAL A 117 -1.89 31.25 18.20
C VAL A 117 -2.63 31.15 16.87
N CYS A 118 -2.41 30.04 16.17
CA CYS A 118 -3.11 29.63 14.95
C CYS A 118 -3.93 28.36 15.25
N PRO A 119 -5.24 28.49 15.54
CA PRO A 119 -6.11 27.35 15.76
C PRO A 119 -6.43 26.62 14.45
N LEU A 120 -6.08 25.32 14.40
CA LEU A 120 -6.45 24.41 13.31
C LEU A 120 -7.72 23.64 13.70
N PHE A 121 -8.87 24.29 13.52
CA PHE A 121 -10.17 23.73 13.87
C PHE A 121 -10.44 22.41 13.13
N GLY A 122 -11.05 21.45 13.83
CA GLY A 122 -11.41 20.14 13.26
C GLY A 122 -10.23 19.22 12.98
N THR A 123 -9.02 19.55 13.44
CA THR A 123 -7.83 18.71 13.24
C THR A 123 -7.42 17.97 14.50
N ALA A 124 -7.11 16.68 14.34
CA ALA A 124 -6.61 15.87 15.43
C ALA A 124 -5.12 16.19 15.69
N PRO A 125 -4.66 16.26 16.95
CA PRO A 125 -3.25 16.48 17.28
C PRO A 125 -2.29 15.49 16.62
N ARG A 126 -2.74 14.25 16.40
CA ARG A 126 -1.95 13.22 15.70
C ARG A 126 -1.64 13.63 14.26
N ASP A 127 -2.60 14.20 13.54
CA ASP A 127 -2.44 14.56 12.15
C ASP A 127 -1.51 15.77 12.03
N VAL A 128 -1.69 16.77 12.91
CA VAL A 128 -0.78 17.92 13.00
C VAL A 128 0.65 17.50 13.31
N ARG A 129 0.85 16.49 14.19
CA ARG A 129 2.18 15.94 14.45
C ARG A 129 2.83 15.33 13.20
N TYR A 130 2.07 14.64 12.35
CA TYR A 130 2.59 14.14 11.07
C TYR A 130 2.89 15.28 10.09
N LEU A 131 2.07 16.33 10.07
CA LEU A 131 2.34 17.53 9.27
C LEU A 131 3.61 18.24 9.73
N MET A 132 3.82 18.41 11.03
CA MET A 132 5.06 19.00 11.58
C MET A 132 6.28 18.12 11.29
N ALA A 133 6.14 16.79 11.42
CA ALA A 133 7.21 15.87 11.04
C ALA A 133 7.58 16.00 9.56
N TYR A 134 6.61 16.22 8.68
CA TYR A 134 6.84 16.47 7.27
C TYR A 134 7.50 17.85 7.04
N ALA A 135 6.95 18.92 7.62
CA ALA A 135 7.46 20.29 7.50
C ALA A 135 8.91 20.44 7.97
N TYR A 136 9.33 19.65 8.96
CA TYR A 136 10.70 19.62 9.48
C TYR A 136 11.58 18.53 8.84
N GLY A 137 11.13 17.90 7.74
CA GLY A 137 11.90 16.91 6.98
C GLY A 137 12.22 15.62 7.74
N LYS A 138 11.47 15.31 8.80
CA LYS A 138 11.63 14.07 9.59
C LYS A 138 10.97 12.87 8.92
N ILE A 139 9.97 13.13 8.07
CA ILE A 139 9.32 12.12 7.23
C ILE A 139 9.18 12.67 5.82
N SER A 140 9.19 11.75 4.85
CA SER A 140 8.92 12.05 3.45
C SER A 140 7.91 11.02 2.94
N PRO A 141 6.83 11.44 2.26
CA PRO A 141 5.99 10.53 1.49
C PRO A 141 6.75 10.04 0.24
N LYS A 142 7.67 10.85 -0.30
CA LYS A 142 8.52 10.49 -1.44
C LYS A 142 9.52 9.39 -1.05
N ILE A 143 9.53 8.37 -1.91
CA ILE A 143 10.51 7.29 -1.95
C ILE A 143 11.77 7.82 -2.65
N THR A 144 12.79 8.18 -1.88
CA THR A 144 14.14 8.40 -2.46
C THR A 144 14.85 7.07 -2.56
N THR A 145 15.10 6.66 -3.80
CA THR A 145 15.86 5.50 -4.30
C THR A 145 17.25 5.26 -3.70
N ALA A 146 17.70 6.10 -2.75
CA ALA A 146 18.97 5.95 -2.04
C ALA A 146 18.90 4.97 -0.85
N GLN A 147 17.71 4.53 -0.42
CA GLN A 147 17.56 3.52 0.62
C GLN A 147 16.82 2.31 0.06
N ILE A 148 17.45 1.14 0.16
CA ILE A 148 17.20 -0.12 -0.56
C ILE A 148 15.81 -0.77 -0.29
N PHE A 149 14.90 -0.09 0.40
CA PHE A 149 13.51 -0.52 0.55
C PHE A 149 12.56 0.69 0.49
N ASP A 150 11.89 0.84 -0.65
CA ASP A 150 10.80 1.80 -0.84
C ASP A 150 9.76 1.57 0.25
N SER A 151 9.54 2.58 1.11
CA SER A 151 8.56 2.44 2.17
C SER A 151 7.64 3.63 2.37
N LEU A 152 6.34 3.39 2.25
CA LEU A 152 5.28 4.33 2.56
C LEU A 152 4.94 4.20 4.04
N HIS A 153 5.03 5.29 4.80
CA HIS A 153 4.52 5.33 6.17
C HIS A 153 2.99 5.55 6.16
N TRP A 154 2.21 4.47 6.22
CA TRP A 154 0.75 4.49 6.00
C TRP A 154 0.01 5.60 6.76
N ASN A 155 0.19 5.66 8.09
CA ASN A 155 -0.53 6.64 8.92
C ASN A 155 -0.17 8.08 8.57
N SER A 156 1.07 8.32 8.14
CA SER A 156 1.51 9.65 7.73
C SER A 156 0.87 10.02 6.40
N ALA A 157 0.87 9.10 5.43
CA ALA A 157 0.23 9.32 4.14
C ALA A 157 -1.28 9.60 4.29
N VAL A 158 -1.98 8.86 5.16
CA VAL A 158 -3.40 9.10 5.46
C VAL A 158 -3.62 10.49 6.07
N SER A 159 -2.83 10.85 7.10
CA SER A 159 -2.94 12.16 7.76
C SER A 159 -2.58 13.32 6.82
N LEU A 160 -1.51 13.18 6.03
CA LEU A 160 -1.09 14.20 5.06
C LEU A 160 -2.09 14.33 3.91
N LEU A 161 -2.71 13.25 3.43
CA LEU A 161 -3.80 13.36 2.45
C LEU A 161 -5.00 14.11 3.03
N HIS A 162 -5.35 13.84 4.28
CA HIS A 162 -6.45 14.53 4.96
C HIS A 162 -6.19 16.02 5.12
N LEU A 163 -5.03 16.39 5.68
CA LEU A 163 -4.69 17.78 5.93
C LEU A 163 -4.40 18.55 4.64
N SER A 164 -3.78 17.91 3.64
CA SER A 164 -3.57 18.56 2.34
C SER A 164 -4.88 18.89 1.64
N HIS A 165 -5.91 18.07 1.81
CA HIS A 165 -7.25 18.40 1.33
C HIS A 165 -7.91 19.51 2.16
N MET A 166 -7.80 19.49 3.49
CA MET A 166 -8.45 20.49 4.33
C MET A 166 -7.82 21.88 4.25
N PHE A 167 -6.52 21.95 3.99
CA PHE A 167 -5.74 23.19 4.03
C PHE A 167 -5.18 23.60 2.67
N ASP A 168 -5.64 22.93 1.61
CA ASP A 168 -5.22 23.16 0.23
C ASP A 168 -3.69 23.13 0.03
N LEU A 169 -3.05 22.09 0.59
CA LEU A 169 -1.60 21.90 0.50
C LEU A 169 -1.28 21.12 -0.78
N VAL A 170 -1.39 21.78 -1.94
CA VAL A 170 -1.30 21.17 -3.28
C VAL A 170 -0.05 20.31 -3.45
N ASP A 171 1.12 20.82 -3.07
CA ASP A 171 2.38 20.09 -3.20
C ASP A 171 2.40 18.86 -2.30
N VAL A 172 1.96 18.98 -1.04
CA VAL A 172 1.85 17.85 -0.10
C VAL A 172 0.90 16.79 -0.64
N ARG A 173 -0.25 17.20 -1.19
CA ARG A 173 -1.24 16.31 -1.80
C ARG A 173 -0.62 15.51 -2.95
N ARG A 174 0.07 16.19 -3.86
CA ARG A 174 0.76 15.57 -5.00
C ARG A 174 1.77 14.53 -4.54
N GLU A 175 2.63 14.86 -3.58
CA GLU A 175 3.63 13.90 -3.08
C GLU A 175 3.01 12.67 -2.41
N VAL A 176 1.89 12.83 -1.71
CA VAL A 176 1.16 11.73 -1.09
C VAL A 176 0.49 10.85 -2.14
N ILE A 177 -0.08 11.43 -3.20
CA ILE A 177 -0.65 10.69 -4.34
C ILE A 177 0.43 9.86 -5.04
N ASP A 178 1.60 10.45 -5.33
CA ASP A 178 2.74 9.74 -5.90
C ASP A 178 3.15 8.54 -5.02
N ALA A 179 3.14 8.74 -3.70
CA ALA A 179 3.48 7.70 -2.74
C ALA A 179 2.42 6.58 -2.67
N PHE A 180 1.13 6.92 -2.83
CA PHE A 180 0.05 5.93 -2.94
C PHE A 180 0.13 5.12 -4.23
N GLU A 181 0.56 5.70 -5.37
CA GLU A 181 0.68 4.98 -6.64
C GLU A 181 1.67 3.80 -6.54
N VAL A 182 2.66 3.86 -5.64
CA VAL A 182 3.58 2.72 -5.40
C VAL A 182 2.87 1.52 -4.77
N VAL A 183 1.89 1.76 -3.90
CA VAL A 183 1.11 0.70 -3.23
C VAL A 183 -0.09 0.28 -4.09
N PHE A 184 -0.69 1.25 -4.77
CA PHE A 184 -1.88 1.13 -5.60
C PHE A 184 -1.60 1.59 -7.02
N PRO A 185 -0.78 0.85 -7.79
CA PRO A 185 -0.41 1.29 -9.13
C PRO A 185 -1.63 1.44 -10.03
N CYS A 186 -1.59 2.48 -10.88
CA CYS A 186 -2.56 2.72 -11.95
C CYS A 186 -2.01 2.36 -13.34
N LYS A 187 -0.75 1.93 -13.41
CA LYS A 187 -0.06 1.47 -14.62
C LYS A 187 0.64 0.16 -14.35
N LEU A 188 0.73 -0.70 -15.36
CA LEU A 188 1.45 -1.95 -15.24
C LEU A 188 2.96 -1.67 -15.19
N GLY A 189 3.58 -1.91 -14.03
CA GLY A 189 5.04 -1.94 -13.87
C GLY A 189 5.63 -3.32 -14.17
N LEU A 190 6.95 -3.37 -14.44
CA LEU A 190 7.70 -4.62 -14.67
C LEU A 190 7.62 -5.61 -13.49
N THR A 191 7.31 -5.11 -12.29
CA THR A 191 6.88 -5.89 -11.12
C THR A 191 5.75 -5.12 -10.46
N ILE A 192 4.61 -5.75 -10.17
CA ILE A 192 3.71 -5.24 -9.13
C ILE A 192 4.42 -5.51 -7.80
N ALA A 193 5.41 -4.67 -7.50
CA ALA A 193 6.15 -4.77 -6.27
C ALA A 193 5.21 -4.45 -5.12
N PHE A 194 5.30 -5.23 -4.05
CA PHE A 194 4.62 -4.92 -2.80
C PHE A 194 5.59 -4.10 -1.97
N PRO A 195 5.58 -2.75 -2.06
CA PRO A 195 6.52 -1.93 -1.30
C PRO A 195 6.37 -2.23 0.19
N ALA A 196 7.46 -2.09 0.93
CA ALA A 196 7.42 -2.30 2.38
C ALA A 196 6.61 -1.16 3.00
N LEU A 197 5.53 -1.45 3.73
CA LEU A 197 4.83 -0.39 4.46
C LEU A 197 5.58 -0.12 5.78
N ALA A 198 6.03 1.12 5.95
CA ALA A 198 6.77 1.58 7.13
C ALA A 198 5.82 2.11 8.21
N GLY A 199 6.37 2.38 9.40
CA GLY A 199 5.59 2.92 10.52
C GLY A 199 4.72 1.91 11.26
N ILE A 200 4.83 0.63 10.92
CA ILE A 200 4.01 -0.44 11.49
C ILE A 200 4.89 -1.28 12.43
N LYS A 201 4.52 -1.32 13.71
CA LYS A 201 5.20 -2.16 14.70
C LYS A 201 5.06 -3.63 14.29
N LYS A 202 6.09 -4.44 14.56
CA LYS A 202 6.14 -5.85 14.14
C LYS A 202 4.89 -6.65 14.58
N GLN A 203 4.44 -6.42 15.81
CA GLN A 203 3.26 -7.06 16.39
C GLN A 203 1.94 -6.68 15.69
N ASP A 204 1.89 -5.50 15.09
CA ASP A 204 0.67 -4.96 14.46
C ASP A 204 0.57 -5.30 12.97
N ARG A 205 1.61 -5.88 12.37
CA ARG A 205 1.67 -6.17 10.92
C ARG A 205 0.51 -7.05 10.43
N GLY A 206 0.13 -8.06 11.20
CA GLY A 206 -0.95 -8.97 10.85
C GLY A 206 -2.31 -8.26 10.85
N LEU A 207 -2.58 -7.45 11.88
CA LEU A 207 -3.79 -6.63 11.95
C LEU A 207 -3.80 -5.59 10.83
N PHE A 208 -2.69 -4.90 10.63
CA PHE A 208 -2.53 -3.88 9.60
C PHE A 208 -2.85 -4.46 8.21
N ALA A 209 -2.31 -5.63 7.86
CA ALA A 209 -2.54 -6.28 6.57
C ALA A 209 -4.02 -6.53 6.26
N ARG A 210 -4.87 -6.67 7.30
CA ARG A 210 -6.32 -6.84 7.20
C ARG A 210 -7.06 -5.50 7.11
N VAL A 211 -6.57 -4.48 7.82
CA VAL A 211 -7.22 -3.17 7.94
C VAL A 211 -6.95 -2.26 6.73
N TYR A 212 -5.70 -2.18 6.26
CA TYR A 212 -5.30 -1.17 5.27
C TYR A 212 -6.06 -1.23 3.93
N PRO A 213 -6.46 -2.41 3.37
CA PRO A 213 -7.19 -2.43 2.10
C PRO A 213 -8.58 -1.80 2.22
N LEU A 214 -9.25 -2.02 3.36
CA LEU A 214 -10.57 -1.43 3.65
C LEU A 214 -10.44 0.08 3.89
N GLN A 215 -9.41 0.50 4.64
CA GLN A 215 -9.10 1.91 4.83
C GLN A 215 -8.81 2.61 3.51
N ALA A 216 -8.05 1.98 2.60
CA ALA A 216 -7.72 2.52 1.29
C ALA A 216 -8.99 2.82 0.45
N ILE A 217 -9.94 1.88 0.41
CA ILE A 217 -11.23 2.08 -0.29
C ILE A 217 -11.96 3.31 0.26
N ASN A 218 -12.09 3.42 1.60
CA ASN A 218 -12.76 4.57 2.21
C ASN A 218 -12.02 5.88 1.94
N LEU A 219 -10.69 5.84 1.98
CA LEU A 219 -9.82 6.99 1.75
C LEU A 219 -9.99 7.52 0.33
N PHE A 220 -9.84 6.64 -0.67
CA PHE A 220 -9.92 7.01 -2.08
C PHE A 220 -11.32 7.43 -2.48
N GLN A 221 -12.36 6.85 -1.87
CA GLN A 221 -13.73 7.32 -2.04
C GLN A 221 -13.93 8.72 -1.44
N ARG A 222 -13.34 9.02 -0.27
CA ARG A 222 -13.51 10.29 0.44
C ARG A 222 -12.81 11.46 -0.27
N TYR A 223 -11.64 11.20 -0.85
CA TYR A 223 -10.81 12.25 -1.48
C TYR A 223 -10.86 12.21 -3.02
N SER A 224 -11.86 11.54 -3.60
CA SER A 224 -12.06 11.40 -5.05
C SER A 224 -10.84 10.90 -5.81
N LEU A 225 -10.11 9.93 -5.24
CA LEU A 225 -8.94 9.28 -5.85
C LEU A 225 -9.36 7.97 -6.54
N HIS A 226 -10.34 8.06 -7.43
CA HIS A 226 -10.95 6.93 -8.12
C HIS A 226 -9.96 6.10 -8.95
N ALA A 227 -8.86 6.70 -9.43
CA ALA A 227 -7.80 5.98 -10.15
C ALA A 227 -7.21 4.80 -9.35
N PHE A 228 -7.18 4.90 -8.02
CA PHE A 228 -6.64 3.85 -7.15
C PHE A 228 -7.65 2.75 -6.79
N MET A 229 -8.94 2.95 -7.09
CA MET A 229 -10.01 2.03 -6.69
C MET A 229 -9.86 0.60 -7.24
N PRO A 230 -9.49 0.36 -8.53
CA PRO A 230 -9.28 -0.99 -9.03
C PRO A 230 -8.28 -1.78 -8.19
N MET A 231 -7.17 -1.16 -7.81
CA MET A 231 -6.14 -1.81 -6.99
C MET A 231 -6.56 -1.90 -5.52
N ALA A 232 -7.26 -0.90 -4.98
CA ALA A 232 -7.80 -0.99 -3.61
C ALA A 232 -8.79 -2.16 -3.46
N TYR A 233 -9.69 -2.34 -4.42
CA TYR A 233 -10.59 -3.49 -4.44
C TYR A 233 -9.84 -4.80 -4.66
N TYR A 234 -8.83 -4.83 -5.52
CA TYR A 234 -7.95 -6.00 -5.71
C TYR A 234 -7.32 -6.46 -4.39
N ARG A 235 -6.80 -5.51 -3.62
CA ARG A 235 -6.17 -5.76 -2.32
C ARG A 235 -7.19 -6.27 -1.30
N ALA A 236 -8.37 -5.66 -1.24
CA ALA A 236 -9.45 -6.09 -0.36
C ALA A 236 -9.99 -7.48 -0.72
N ALA A 237 -10.00 -7.85 -2.00
CA ALA A 237 -10.43 -9.18 -2.46
C ALA A 237 -9.54 -10.32 -1.96
N GLN A 238 -8.30 -10.02 -1.50
CA GLN A 238 -7.39 -10.99 -0.90
C GLN A 238 -7.70 -11.27 0.59
N LEU A 239 -8.58 -10.49 1.22
CA LEU A 239 -8.94 -10.67 2.63
C LEU A 239 -9.87 -11.87 2.84
N ASP A 240 -9.98 -12.30 4.10
CA ASP A 240 -11.01 -13.26 4.51
C ASP A 240 -12.40 -12.69 4.28
N ILE A 241 -13.35 -13.56 3.90
CA ILE A 241 -14.71 -13.13 3.58
C ILE A 241 -15.38 -12.43 4.76
N THR A 242 -15.06 -12.85 5.99
CA THR A 242 -15.53 -12.22 7.23
C THR A 242 -15.01 -10.79 7.38
N ASP A 243 -13.76 -10.53 7.00
CA ASP A 243 -13.17 -9.20 7.07
C ASP A 243 -13.77 -8.28 6.00
N ILE A 244 -14.05 -8.81 4.80
CA ILE A 244 -14.70 -8.04 3.73
C ILE A 244 -16.12 -7.65 4.12
N VAL A 245 -16.91 -8.59 4.65
CA VAL A 245 -18.33 -8.40 4.95
C VAL A 245 -18.55 -7.65 6.26
N SER A 246 -17.86 -8.05 7.33
CA SER A 246 -18.08 -7.54 8.68
C SER A 246 -17.07 -6.49 9.10
N GLY A 247 -16.05 -6.21 8.28
CA GLY A 247 -14.95 -5.32 8.62
C GLY A 247 -14.00 -5.91 9.67
N VAL A 248 -13.00 -5.11 10.03
CA VAL A 248 -11.90 -5.50 10.93
C VAL A 248 -11.90 -4.62 12.17
N ILE A 249 -11.76 -5.23 13.35
CA ILE A 249 -11.61 -4.53 14.62
C ILE A 249 -10.16 -4.06 14.77
N CYS A 250 -9.97 -2.76 14.94
CA CYS A 250 -8.69 -2.09 15.09
C CYS A 250 -8.17 -2.20 16.53
N SER A 251 -6.92 -1.81 16.75
CA SER A 251 -6.27 -1.86 18.06
C SER A 251 -6.92 -0.93 19.11
N ASP A 252 -7.61 0.12 18.65
CA ASP A 252 -8.36 1.06 19.49
C ASP A 252 -9.81 0.61 19.75
N GLY A 253 -10.19 -0.60 19.31
CA GLY A 253 -11.54 -1.13 19.41
C GLY A 253 -12.52 -0.64 18.33
N SER A 254 -12.12 0.35 17.51
CA SER A 254 -12.94 0.81 16.38
C SER A 254 -13.04 -0.26 15.29
N ARG A 255 -14.08 -0.21 14.47
CA ARG A 255 -14.28 -1.16 13.38
C ARG A 255 -14.12 -0.46 12.03
N THR A 256 -13.14 -0.90 11.24
CA THR A 256 -13.00 -0.46 9.84
C THR A 256 -13.92 -1.32 8.97
N THR A 257 -14.89 -0.69 8.31
CA THR A 257 -15.82 -1.31 7.36
C THR A 257 -15.79 -0.54 6.03
N ILE A 258 -16.34 -1.12 4.96
CA ILE A 258 -16.58 -0.45 3.68
C ILE A 258 -18.08 -0.44 3.37
N ARG A 259 -18.53 0.40 2.42
CA ARG A 259 -19.94 0.49 2.04
C ARG A 259 -20.44 -0.84 1.47
N ALA A 260 -21.72 -1.15 1.66
CA ALA A 260 -22.32 -2.38 1.12
C ALA A 260 -22.15 -2.52 -0.41
N THR A 261 -22.21 -1.41 -1.14
CA THR A 261 -21.94 -1.38 -2.58
C THR A 261 -20.50 -1.78 -2.93
N ASP A 262 -19.53 -1.43 -2.08
CA ASP A 262 -18.13 -1.80 -2.25
C ASP A 262 -17.87 -3.24 -1.83
N VAL A 263 -18.56 -3.75 -0.80
CA VAL A 263 -18.56 -5.19 -0.46
C VAL A 263 -18.98 -6.02 -1.67
N ILE A 264 -20.07 -5.64 -2.35
CA ILE A 264 -20.56 -6.34 -3.54
C ILE A 264 -19.49 -6.36 -4.65
N LYS A 265 -18.91 -5.19 -4.98
CA LYS A 265 -17.85 -5.09 -5.99
C LYS A 265 -16.65 -5.97 -5.64
N VAL A 266 -16.18 -5.91 -4.40
CA VAL A 266 -15.03 -6.71 -3.93
C VAL A 266 -15.32 -8.20 -4.07
N LEU A 267 -16.51 -8.67 -3.67
CA LEU A 267 -16.88 -10.08 -3.77
C LEU A 267 -17.07 -10.55 -5.22
N GLN A 268 -17.67 -9.73 -6.09
CA GLN A 268 -17.80 -10.02 -7.51
C GLN A 268 -16.42 -10.11 -8.19
N GLY A 269 -15.56 -9.12 -7.93
CA GLY A 269 -14.20 -9.12 -8.46
C GLY A 269 -13.38 -10.27 -7.92
N ARG A 270 -13.55 -10.66 -6.65
CA ARG A 270 -12.92 -11.85 -6.07
C ARG A 270 -13.20 -13.12 -6.87
N GLU A 271 -14.45 -13.31 -7.31
CA GLU A 271 -14.84 -14.46 -8.13
C GLU A 271 -14.22 -14.40 -9.54
N LEU A 272 -14.25 -13.22 -10.17
CA LEU A 272 -13.66 -13.03 -11.51
C LEU A 272 -12.14 -13.21 -11.48
N LEU A 273 -11.46 -12.73 -10.43
CA LEU A 273 -10.02 -12.92 -10.24
C LEU A 273 -9.66 -14.40 -10.11
N ARG A 274 -10.41 -15.19 -9.32
CA ARG A 274 -10.20 -16.65 -9.21
C ARG A 274 -10.29 -17.33 -10.57
N ARG A 275 -11.36 -17.05 -11.32
CA ARG A 275 -11.55 -17.61 -12.67
C ARG A 275 -10.41 -17.20 -13.61
N SER A 276 -10.00 -15.93 -13.55
CA SER A 276 -8.98 -15.41 -14.44
C SER A 276 -7.57 -15.91 -14.10
N ARG A 277 -7.30 -16.22 -12.83
CA ARG A 277 -6.05 -16.88 -12.42
C ARG A 277 -5.85 -18.19 -13.18
N ARG A 278 -6.91 -19.01 -13.27
CA ARG A 278 -6.89 -20.29 -14.01
C ARG A 278 -6.90 -20.10 -15.52
N ASN A 279 -7.78 -19.24 -16.03
CA ASN A 279 -8.13 -19.19 -17.45
C ASN A 279 -7.33 -18.16 -18.26
N VAL A 280 -6.62 -17.23 -17.60
CA VAL A 280 -5.85 -16.17 -18.27
C VAL A 280 -4.40 -16.18 -17.81
N LEU A 281 -4.15 -16.15 -16.50
CA LEU A 281 -2.78 -16.07 -15.97
C LEU A 281 -2.02 -17.39 -16.13
N LEU A 282 -2.67 -18.50 -15.77
CA LEU A 282 -2.09 -19.85 -15.78
C LEU A 282 -2.70 -20.72 -16.88
N CYS A 283 -3.28 -20.11 -17.93
CA CYS A 283 -3.94 -20.83 -19.02
C CYS A 283 -2.99 -21.79 -19.73
N TYR A 284 -1.70 -21.45 -19.82
CA TYR A 284 -0.63 -22.30 -20.35
C TYR A 284 -0.68 -23.75 -19.84
N PHE A 285 -0.96 -23.96 -18.56
CA PHE A 285 -1.06 -25.31 -17.98
C PHE A 285 -2.34 -26.04 -18.35
N ASN A 286 -3.43 -25.32 -18.61
CA ASN A 286 -4.72 -25.90 -18.98
C ASN A 286 -4.81 -26.19 -20.48
N ASP A 287 -4.33 -25.28 -21.32
CA ASP A 287 -4.44 -25.38 -22.78
C ASP A 287 -3.63 -26.57 -23.32
N LEU A 288 -2.44 -26.80 -22.77
CA LEU A 288 -1.61 -27.95 -23.12
C LEU A 288 -2.17 -29.30 -22.66
N VAL A 289 -3.05 -29.32 -21.66
CA VAL A 289 -3.75 -30.55 -21.25
C VAL A 289 -4.98 -30.78 -22.12
N LYS A 290 -5.73 -29.72 -22.46
CA LYS A 290 -6.95 -29.82 -23.28
C LYS A 290 -6.70 -30.22 -24.72
N ASN A 291 -5.55 -29.82 -25.28
CA ASN A 291 -5.22 -30.10 -26.68
C ASN A 291 -4.58 -31.47 -26.89
N ASN A 292 -4.36 -32.26 -25.83
CA ASN A 292 -3.90 -33.64 -25.94
C ASN A 292 -5.07 -34.61 -26.05
N ASP A 293 -5.65 -34.72 -27.25
CA ASP A 293 -6.55 -35.82 -27.62
C ASP A 293 -5.78 -37.13 -27.90
N SER A 294 -4.46 -37.05 -28.06
CA SER A 294 -3.52 -38.16 -28.22
C SER A 294 -3.05 -38.74 -26.88
N ASN A 295 -2.77 -40.05 -26.84
CA ASN A 295 -2.17 -40.71 -25.66
C ASN A 295 -0.76 -40.16 -25.30
N GLU A 296 -0.13 -39.39 -26.18
CA GLU A 296 1.19 -38.78 -25.94
C GLU A 296 1.11 -37.24 -25.97
N PRO A 297 1.68 -36.57 -24.94
CA PRO A 297 1.68 -35.11 -24.87
C PRO A 297 2.55 -34.42 -25.91
N GLU A 298 2.00 -33.48 -26.69
CA GLU A 298 2.81 -32.69 -27.63
C GLU A 298 3.80 -31.73 -26.92
N PRO A 299 4.99 -31.48 -27.51
CA PRO A 299 5.97 -30.54 -26.96
C PRO A 299 5.40 -29.11 -26.84
N PRO A 300 5.62 -28.40 -25.71
CA PRO A 300 5.06 -27.05 -25.51
C PRO A 300 5.59 -25.96 -26.44
N SER A 301 6.70 -26.21 -27.14
CA SER A 301 7.33 -25.29 -28.09
C SER A 301 7.84 -26.11 -29.27
N LEU A 302 7.77 -25.53 -30.47
CA LEU A 302 8.24 -26.16 -31.71
C LEU A 302 9.76 -26.42 -31.70
N GLU A 303 10.50 -25.65 -30.90
CA GLU A 303 11.94 -25.79 -30.68
C GLU A 303 12.28 -26.77 -29.54
N CYS A 304 11.27 -27.38 -28.92
CA CYS A 304 11.48 -28.39 -27.89
C CYS A 304 11.91 -29.71 -28.54
N LEU A 305 13.12 -30.17 -28.21
CA LEU A 305 13.66 -31.45 -28.68
C LEU A 305 13.01 -32.68 -28.02
N ASP A 306 12.03 -32.47 -27.15
CA ASP A 306 11.32 -33.50 -26.37
C ASP A 306 12.25 -34.46 -25.58
N ILE A 307 13.42 -33.98 -25.19
CA ILE A 307 14.39 -34.76 -24.44
C ILE A 307 13.97 -34.81 -22.95
N PRO A 308 13.93 -36.00 -22.33
CA PRO A 308 13.65 -36.13 -20.90
C PRO A 308 14.69 -35.38 -20.05
N SER A 309 14.21 -34.62 -19.06
CA SER A 309 15.10 -33.96 -18.10
C SER A 309 15.83 -34.97 -17.23
N ARG A 310 17.13 -34.75 -16.98
CA ARG A 310 17.93 -35.57 -16.07
C ARG A 310 17.41 -35.56 -14.63
N SER A 311 16.70 -34.50 -14.23
CA SER A 311 16.21 -34.32 -12.85
C SER A 311 14.95 -35.12 -12.55
N THR A 312 14.07 -35.32 -13.53
CA THR A 312 12.76 -35.94 -13.33
C THR A 312 12.51 -37.15 -14.23
N GLY A 313 13.30 -37.36 -15.27
CA GLY A 313 13.05 -38.36 -16.30
C GLY A 313 11.84 -38.06 -17.19
N LEU A 314 11.27 -36.85 -17.10
CA LEU A 314 10.09 -36.43 -17.85
C LEU A 314 10.48 -35.48 -18.98
N THR A 315 9.81 -35.58 -20.12
CA THR A 315 9.89 -34.55 -21.16
C THR A 315 9.19 -33.26 -20.70
N CYS A 316 9.40 -32.16 -21.42
CA CYS A 316 8.72 -30.89 -21.10
C CYS A 316 7.20 -31.05 -21.11
N ALA A 317 6.66 -31.75 -22.10
CA ALA A 317 5.22 -31.97 -22.25
C ALA A 317 4.64 -32.79 -21.08
N GLN A 318 5.28 -33.92 -20.76
CA GLN A 318 4.91 -34.75 -19.61
C GLN A 318 4.99 -33.97 -18.28
N TYR A 319 6.00 -33.12 -18.13
CA TYR A 319 6.15 -32.29 -16.94
C TYR A 319 5.03 -31.24 -16.80
N VAL A 320 4.61 -30.59 -17.89
CA VAL A 320 3.44 -29.67 -17.87
C VAL A 320 2.18 -30.41 -17.44
N VAL A 321 1.89 -31.56 -18.05
CA VAL A 321 0.69 -32.36 -17.73
C VAL A 321 0.70 -32.73 -16.25
N LYS A 322 1.84 -33.22 -15.75
CA LYS A 322 2.01 -33.53 -14.33
C LYS A 322 1.76 -32.30 -13.44
N LEU A 323 2.28 -31.13 -13.80
CA LEU A 323 2.06 -29.89 -13.05
C LEU A 323 0.58 -29.48 -13.04
N ALA A 324 -0.11 -29.57 -14.17
CA ALA A 324 -1.52 -29.25 -14.28
C ALA A 324 -2.38 -30.17 -13.40
N LEU A 325 -2.10 -31.48 -13.41
CA LEU A 325 -2.75 -32.46 -12.53
C LEU A 325 -2.45 -32.19 -11.05
N ASP A 326 -1.20 -31.89 -10.70
CA ASP A 326 -0.78 -31.52 -9.34
C ASP A 326 -1.52 -30.23 -8.88
N PHE A 327 -1.67 -29.24 -9.76
CA PHE A 327 -2.36 -27.98 -9.47
C PHE A 327 -3.87 -28.18 -9.29
N ASN A 328 -4.51 -28.98 -10.14
CA ASN A 328 -5.93 -29.30 -10.02
C ASN A 328 -6.24 -30.10 -8.76
N SER A 329 -5.52 -31.21 -8.53
CA SER A 329 -5.74 -32.08 -7.36
C SER A 329 -5.51 -31.39 -6.02
N SER A 330 -4.71 -30.32 -6.00
CA SER A 330 -4.41 -29.56 -4.79
C SER A 330 -5.23 -28.27 -4.63
N GLY A 331 -6.09 -27.95 -5.60
CA GLY A 331 -6.86 -26.71 -5.67
C GLY A 331 -6.01 -25.45 -5.89
N TYR A 332 -4.72 -25.55 -6.22
CA TYR A 332 -3.80 -24.41 -6.26
C TYR A 332 -4.24 -23.26 -7.19
N LEU A 333 -4.96 -23.60 -8.27
CA LEU A 333 -5.47 -22.61 -9.24
C LEU A 333 -6.66 -21.82 -8.71
N ASP A 334 -7.47 -22.42 -7.82
CA ASP A 334 -8.77 -21.86 -7.39
C ASP A 334 -8.76 -21.37 -5.95
N THR A 335 -7.82 -21.84 -5.12
CA THR A 335 -7.73 -21.44 -3.72
C THR A 335 -7.30 -19.98 -3.54
N LYS A 336 -6.65 -19.39 -4.55
CA LYS A 336 -6.13 -18.03 -4.49
C LYS A 336 -6.93 -17.08 -5.37
N THR A 337 -7.11 -15.88 -4.85
CA THR A 337 -7.78 -14.73 -5.49
C THR A 337 -6.80 -13.80 -6.20
N ASP A 338 -5.53 -14.18 -6.23
CA ASP A 338 -4.46 -13.39 -6.81
C ASP A 338 -4.35 -13.68 -8.32
N ALA A 339 -4.79 -12.74 -9.15
CA ALA A 339 -4.68 -12.83 -10.60
C ALA A 339 -3.54 -11.96 -11.18
N LEU A 340 -2.77 -11.30 -10.31
CA LEU A 340 -1.71 -10.37 -10.67
C LEU A 340 -0.31 -10.80 -10.18
N SER A 341 -0.20 -11.99 -9.60
CA SER A 341 1.05 -12.59 -9.15
C SER A 341 1.36 -13.84 -9.96
N ILE A 342 2.45 -13.73 -10.74
CA ILE A 342 3.08 -14.86 -11.41
C ILE A 342 3.70 -15.83 -10.39
N LEU A 343 4.33 -16.89 -10.87
CA LEU A 343 5.00 -17.83 -9.98
C LEU A 343 6.16 -17.15 -9.21
N PRO A 344 6.36 -17.48 -7.93
CA PRO A 344 7.40 -16.85 -7.12
C PRO A 344 8.81 -17.19 -7.65
N PRO A 345 9.86 -16.41 -7.34
CA PRO A 345 11.22 -16.66 -7.85
C PRO A 345 11.73 -18.09 -7.62
N LYS A 346 11.44 -18.68 -6.44
CA LYS A 346 11.79 -20.08 -6.15
C LYS A 346 11.14 -21.08 -7.12
N ALA A 347 9.96 -20.77 -7.66
CA ALA A 347 9.31 -21.58 -8.67
C ALA A 347 10.02 -21.48 -10.03
N HIS A 348 10.60 -20.32 -10.35
CA HIS A 348 11.37 -20.13 -11.57
C HIS A 348 12.61 -21.03 -11.56
N ASP A 349 13.30 -21.17 -10.43
CA ASP A 349 14.45 -22.08 -10.30
C ASP A 349 14.07 -23.54 -10.53
N ILE A 350 12.92 -23.95 -9.99
CA ILE A 350 12.39 -25.30 -10.20
C ILE A 350 12.01 -25.50 -11.67
N PHE A 351 11.35 -24.53 -12.29
CA PHE A 351 10.99 -24.59 -13.70
C PHE A 351 12.22 -24.66 -14.60
N LYS A 352 13.24 -23.84 -14.34
CA LYS A 352 14.50 -23.83 -15.07
C LYS A 352 15.25 -25.18 -14.99
N SER A 353 15.02 -25.94 -13.90
CA SER A 353 15.61 -27.26 -13.69
C SER A 353 14.82 -28.41 -14.32
N ASN A 354 13.63 -28.16 -14.86
CA ASN A 354 12.72 -29.19 -15.38
C ASN A 354 12.23 -28.93 -16.81
N PHE A 355 12.31 -27.69 -17.29
CA PHE A 355 12.04 -27.33 -18.67
C PHE A 355 13.34 -27.14 -19.46
N CYS A 356 13.31 -27.41 -20.76
CA CYS A 356 14.31 -26.88 -21.66
C CYS A 356 14.20 -25.33 -21.72
N SER A 357 15.25 -24.67 -22.20
CA SER A 357 15.31 -23.20 -22.27
C SER A 357 14.15 -22.58 -23.07
N PHE A 358 13.74 -23.22 -24.16
CA PHE A 358 12.63 -22.75 -25.01
C PHE A 358 11.27 -22.85 -24.30
N CYS A 359 10.93 -24.03 -23.76
CA CYS A 359 9.68 -24.22 -23.02
C CYS A 359 9.61 -23.36 -21.76
N PHE A 360 10.74 -23.18 -21.05
CA PHE A 360 10.80 -22.28 -19.90
C PHE A 360 10.47 -20.84 -20.30
N LYS A 361 11.12 -20.32 -21.35
CA LYS A 361 10.88 -18.98 -21.87
C LYS A 361 9.45 -18.83 -22.36
N GLY A 362 8.91 -19.82 -23.06
CA GLY A 362 7.52 -19.86 -23.51
C GLY A 362 6.53 -19.76 -22.36
N ALA A 363 6.71 -20.58 -21.31
CA ALA A 363 5.85 -20.54 -20.11
C ALA A 363 5.90 -19.17 -19.42
N VAL A 364 7.09 -18.60 -19.22
CA VAL A 364 7.26 -17.28 -18.60
C VAL A 364 6.59 -16.18 -19.43
N ASN A 365 6.78 -16.18 -20.76
CA ASN A 365 6.17 -15.21 -21.65
C ASN A 365 4.64 -15.31 -21.66
N GLN A 366 4.08 -16.53 -21.63
CA GLN A 366 2.64 -16.75 -21.57
C GLN A 366 2.05 -16.25 -20.25
N MET A 367 2.72 -16.51 -19.12
CA MET A 367 2.30 -15.96 -17.83
C MET A 367 2.39 -14.43 -17.78
N ALA A 368 3.44 -13.83 -18.35
CA ALA A 368 3.58 -12.38 -18.45
C ALA A 368 2.49 -11.74 -19.34
N SER A 369 2.15 -12.38 -20.46
CA SER A 369 1.03 -11.99 -21.31
C SER A 369 -0.32 -12.12 -20.59
N GLY A 370 -0.53 -13.21 -19.85
CA GLY A 370 -1.70 -13.40 -18.99
C GLY A 370 -1.82 -12.34 -17.90
N LEU A 371 -0.69 -11.95 -17.29
CA LEU A 371 -0.62 -10.85 -16.32
C LEU A 371 -1.07 -9.52 -16.94
N GLY A 372 -0.56 -9.18 -18.12
CA GLY A 372 -0.97 -7.97 -18.85
C GLY A 372 -2.47 -7.96 -19.16
N ARG A 373 -3.01 -9.06 -19.66
CA ARG A 373 -4.46 -9.19 -19.93
C ARG A 373 -5.31 -9.06 -18.66
N ASN A 374 -4.84 -9.59 -17.52
CA ASN A 374 -5.52 -9.43 -16.24
C ASN A 374 -5.42 -8.01 -15.71
N TRP A 375 -4.28 -7.36 -15.91
CA TRP A 375 -4.10 -5.96 -15.57
C TRP A 375 -5.12 -5.10 -16.33
N ASP A 376 -5.19 -5.25 -17.65
CA ASP A 376 -6.09 -4.46 -18.50
C ASP A 376 -7.57 -4.62 -18.09
N LYS A 377 -7.96 -5.82 -17.69
CA LYS A 377 -9.31 -6.14 -17.22
C LYS A 377 -9.57 -5.84 -15.75
N LEU A 378 -8.54 -5.48 -14.97
CA LEU A 378 -8.67 -5.35 -13.51
C LEU A 378 -9.82 -4.42 -13.10
N PRO A 379 -10.00 -3.22 -13.66
CA PRO A 379 -11.13 -2.37 -13.32
C PRO A 379 -12.49 -3.04 -13.59
N SER A 380 -12.61 -3.73 -14.72
CA SER A 380 -13.86 -4.41 -15.13
C SER A 380 -14.24 -5.55 -14.19
N TYR A 381 -13.27 -6.20 -13.55
CA TYR A 381 -13.56 -7.22 -12.52
C TYR A 381 -14.33 -6.63 -11.33
N PHE A 382 -14.18 -5.34 -11.06
CA PHE A 382 -14.85 -4.65 -9.97
C PHE A 382 -16.03 -3.79 -10.45
N GLY A 383 -16.51 -4.01 -11.67
CA GLY A 383 -17.63 -3.24 -12.24
C GLY A 383 -17.28 -1.80 -12.60
N LEU A 384 -15.98 -1.47 -12.70
CA LEU A 384 -15.50 -0.17 -13.17
C LEU A 384 -15.28 -0.19 -14.69
N LYS A 385 -15.23 1.00 -15.31
CA LYS A 385 -14.79 1.14 -16.71
C LYS A 385 -13.30 0.78 -16.82
N ASP A 386 -12.80 0.58 -18.04
CA ASP A 386 -11.39 0.32 -18.29
C ASP A 386 -10.45 1.40 -17.72
N TRP A 387 -9.16 1.10 -17.70
CA TRP A 387 -8.14 2.00 -17.14
C TRP A 387 -8.14 3.37 -17.80
N GLU A 388 -8.33 3.45 -19.11
CA GLU A 388 -8.36 4.73 -19.82
C GLU A 388 -9.47 5.63 -19.27
N LYS A 389 -10.69 5.09 -19.14
CA LYS A 389 -11.83 5.84 -18.62
C LYS A 389 -11.71 6.16 -17.13
N VAL A 390 -11.13 5.27 -16.34
CA VAL A 390 -10.87 5.52 -14.91
C VAL A 390 -9.86 6.65 -14.73
N LEU A 391 -8.79 6.66 -15.52
CA LEU A 391 -7.76 7.70 -15.49
C LEU A 391 -8.25 9.03 -16.06
N GLU A 392 -9.08 9.01 -17.11
CA GLU A 392 -9.71 10.20 -17.67
C GLU A 392 -10.63 10.86 -16.63
N ALA A 393 -11.45 10.06 -15.93
CA ALA A 393 -12.28 10.56 -14.85
C ALA A 393 -11.44 11.18 -13.72
N GLN A 394 -10.33 10.56 -13.34
CA GLN A 394 -9.43 11.12 -12.33
C GLN A 394 -8.83 12.46 -12.76
N LYS A 395 -8.38 12.59 -14.01
CA LYS A 395 -7.85 13.86 -14.51
C LYS A 395 -8.89 15.00 -14.46
N LEU A 396 -10.17 14.67 -14.63
CA LEU A 396 -11.25 15.65 -14.49
C LEU A 396 -11.47 16.03 -13.01
N GLU A 397 -11.35 15.08 -12.09
CA GLU A 397 -11.34 15.37 -10.64
C GLU A 397 -10.17 16.27 -10.27
N ASP A 398 -8.96 15.94 -10.72
CA ASP A 398 -7.73 16.67 -10.37
C ASP A 398 -7.78 18.13 -10.86
N LYS A 399 -8.29 18.37 -12.08
CA LYS A 399 -8.52 19.74 -12.59
C LYS A 399 -9.44 20.56 -11.71
N ARG A 400 -10.50 19.96 -11.16
CA ARG A 400 -11.42 20.64 -10.24
C ARG A 400 -10.80 20.98 -8.89
N TYR A 401 -9.65 20.40 -8.57
CA TYR A 401 -8.88 20.74 -7.38
C TYR A 401 -7.81 21.81 -7.65
N GLU A 402 -7.42 22.00 -8.92
CA GLU A 402 -6.43 23.01 -9.33
C GLU A 402 -7.07 24.34 -9.75
N ASP A 403 -8.34 24.31 -10.19
CA ASP A 403 -9.20 25.47 -10.47
C ASP A 403 -9.92 25.97 -9.20
#